data_AF-A0A3D2Q678-F1
#
_entry.id   AF-A0A3D2Q678-F1
#
_cell.length_a   1.000
_cell.length_b   1.000
_cell.length_c   1.000
_cell.angle_alpha   90.00
_cell.angle_beta   90.00
_cell.angle_gamma   90.00
#
_symmetry.space_group_name_H-M   'P 1'
#
loop_
_entity.id
_entity.type
_entity.pdbx_description
1 polymer ?
#
loop_
_entity_poly.entity_id
_entity_poly.type
_entity_poly.pdbx_seq_one_letter_code
_entity_poly.pdbx_strand_id
1 'polypeptide(L)'
;MEDLVLNLNRQRKAYLKLKELITFTSEAIKKEDWERAAQISQAEEEIKKEIIDLSRKVSHIFSSPLPPLVKEALFGLVQAAIEVKENMAEVISLIESYREKGRVEKEMWQKVKGTFYAYQKHTSISPRFLQKNV
;
A
#
# COMPACT_ATOMS: atom_id res chain seq x y z
N MET A 1 11.77 28.27 -21.80
CA MET A 1 10.42 27.67 -21.90
C MET A 1 10.46 26.20 -22.30
N GLU A 2 11.31 25.80 -23.24
CA GLU A 2 11.53 24.39 -23.59
C GLU A 2 12.01 23.55 -22.40
N ASP A 3 12.93 24.07 -21.58
CA ASP A 3 13.40 23.40 -20.35
C ASP A 3 12.29 23.18 -19.31
N LEU A 4 11.31 24.08 -19.25
CA LEU A 4 10.16 23.94 -18.34
C LEU A 4 9.27 22.78 -18.80
N VAL A 5 8.92 22.77 -20.09
CA VAL A 5 8.10 21.69 -20.70
C VAL A 5 8.82 20.34 -20.58
N LEU A 6 10.14 20.31 -20.80
CA LEU A 6 10.96 19.11 -20.63
C LEU A 6 10.90 18.58 -19.19
N ASN A 7 11.06 19.45 -18.19
CA ASN A 7 10.98 19.05 -16.78
C ASN A 7 9.57 18.58 -16.38
N LEU A 8 8.51 19.25 -16.85
CA LEU A 8 7.13 18.82 -16.63
C LEU A 8 6.86 17.44 -17.25
N ASN A 9 7.37 17.19 -18.45
CA ASN A 9 7.27 15.88 -19.10
C ASN A 9 8.07 14.80 -18.37
N ARG A 10 9.24 15.14 -17.79
CA ARG A 10 10.00 14.21 -16.93
C ARG A 10 9.23 13.86 -15.66
N GLN A 11 8.63 14.85 -14.99
CA GLN A 11 7.77 14.61 -13.83
C GLN A 11 6.59 13.72 -14.20
N ARG A 12 5.93 14.00 -15.33
CA ARG A 12 4.80 13.18 -15.81
C ARG A 12 5.22 11.73 -16.04
N LYS A 13 6.37 11.48 -16.66
CA LYS A 13 6.91 10.12 -16.83
C LYS A 13 7.19 9.43 -15.49
N ALA A 14 7.73 10.14 -14.52
CA ALA A 14 7.95 9.60 -13.18
C ALA A 14 6.63 9.23 -12.48
N TYR A 15 5.58 10.07 -12.59
CA TYR A 15 4.24 9.72 -12.11
C TYR A 15 3.65 8.49 -12.81
N LEU A 16 3.81 8.36 -14.13
CA LEU A 16 3.33 7.17 -14.86
C LEU A 16 4.07 5.90 -14.41
N LYS A 17 5.38 5.98 -14.21
CA LYS A 17 6.15 4.85 -13.66
C LYS A 17 5.71 4.51 -12.23
N LEU A 18 5.46 5.51 -11.39
CA LEU A 18 4.93 5.30 -10.04
C LEU A 18 3.57 4.62 -10.08
N LYS A 19 2.69 5.01 -11.02
CA LYS A 19 1.39 4.37 -11.24
C LYS A 19 1.54 2.87 -11.53
N GLU A 20 2.43 2.51 -12.44
CA GLU A 20 2.71 1.10 -12.78
C GLU A 20 3.21 0.30 -11.57
N LEU A 21 4.14 0.87 -10.79
CA LEU A 21 4.64 0.23 -9.57
C LEU A 21 3.53 0.01 -8.55
N ILE A 22 2.66 1.00 -8.32
CA ILE A 22 1.52 0.87 -7.40
C ILE A 22 0.55 -0.23 -7.88
N THR A 23 0.32 -0.35 -9.20
CA THR A 23 -0.49 -1.45 -9.75
C THR A 23 0.16 -2.81 -9.47
N PHE A 24 1.47 -2.94 -9.65
CA PHE A 24 2.18 -4.18 -9.31
C PHE A 24 2.15 -4.47 -7.79
N THR A 25 2.25 -3.45 -6.95
CA THR A 25 2.07 -3.57 -5.49
C THR A 25 0.68 -4.10 -5.15
N SER A 26 -0.37 -3.54 -5.76
CA SER A 26 -1.76 -4.01 -5.61
C SER A 26 -1.92 -5.48 -6.01
N GLU A 27 -1.35 -5.87 -7.15
CA GLU A 27 -1.38 -7.26 -7.63
C GLU A 27 -0.63 -8.23 -6.71
N ALA A 28 0.53 -7.83 -6.19
CA ALA A 28 1.30 -8.63 -5.25
C ALA A 28 0.53 -8.83 -3.94
N ILE A 29 -0.09 -7.78 -3.39
CA ILE A 29 -0.91 -7.85 -2.19
C ILE A 29 -2.12 -8.78 -2.41
N LYS A 30 -2.82 -8.68 -3.55
CA LYS A 30 -3.95 -9.57 -3.88
C LYS A 30 -3.55 -11.05 -3.94
N LYS A 31 -2.28 -11.34 -4.25
CA LYS A 31 -1.70 -12.69 -4.25
C LYS A 31 -1.10 -13.10 -2.91
N GLU A 32 -1.21 -12.25 -1.89
CA GLU A 32 -0.57 -12.41 -0.58
C GLU A 32 0.98 -12.56 -0.65
N ASP A 33 1.59 -12.03 -1.73
CA ASP A 33 3.05 -12.01 -1.93
C ASP A 33 3.64 -10.74 -1.29
N TRP A 34 3.73 -10.76 0.03
CA TRP A 34 4.17 -9.62 0.84
C TRP A 34 5.64 -9.25 0.63
N GLU A 35 6.49 -10.23 0.31
CA GLU A 35 7.90 -9.98 0.03
C GLU A 35 8.05 -9.16 -1.25
N ARG A 36 7.37 -9.58 -2.33
CA ARG A 36 7.38 -8.84 -3.58
C ARG A 36 6.75 -7.45 -3.43
N ALA A 37 5.65 -7.33 -2.67
CA ALA A 37 5.05 -6.03 -2.38
C ALA A 37 6.03 -5.09 -1.64
N ALA A 38 6.80 -5.61 -0.68
CA ALA A 38 7.82 -4.83 0.02
C ALA A 38 8.97 -4.39 -0.89
N GLN A 39 9.44 -5.26 -1.79
CA GLN A 39 10.46 -4.92 -2.78
C GLN A 39 9.99 -3.82 -3.74
N ILE A 40 8.75 -3.92 -4.26
CA ILE A 40 8.18 -2.90 -5.15
C ILE A 40 8.03 -1.56 -4.41
N SER A 41 7.61 -1.59 -3.14
CA SER A 41 7.47 -0.38 -2.31
C SER A 41 8.80 0.40 -2.17
N GLN A 42 9.94 -0.30 -2.09
CA GLN A 42 11.24 0.36 -2.09
C GLN A 42 11.51 1.11 -3.41
N ALA A 43 11.19 0.49 -4.56
CA ALA A 43 11.29 1.16 -5.86
C ALA A 43 10.32 2.36 -5.97
N GLU A 44 9.13 2.28 -5.38
CA GLU A 44 8.21 3.43 -5.32
C GLU A 44 8.82 4.63 -4.57
N GLU A 45 9.56 4.41 -3.48
CA GLU A 45 10.21 5.50 -2.74
C GLU A 45 11.26 6.23 -3.58
N GLU A 46 12.04 5.51 -4.38
CA GLU A 46 13.02 6.13 -5.27
C GLU A 46 12.36 7.05 -6.30
N ILE A 47 11.24 6.61 -6.89
CA ILE A 47 10.49 7.43 -7.84
C ILE A 47 9.83 8.64 -7.15
N LYS A 48 9.32 8.47 -5.93
CA LYS A 48 8.78 9.60 -5.13
C LYS A 48 9.87 10.66 -4.87
N LYS A 49 11.11 10.24 -4.57
CA LYS A 49 12.25 11.15 -4.43
C LYS A 49 12.56 11.88 -5.73
N GLU A 50 12.59 11.16 -6.86
CA GLU A 50 12.79 11.76 -8.19
C GLU A 50 11.74 12.84 -8.49
N ILE A 51 10.45 12.55 -8.23
CA ILE A 51 9.35 13.51 -8.41
C ILE A 51 9.57 14.77 -7.55
N ILE A 52 9.95 14.62 -6.28
CA ILE A 52 10.20 15.74 -5.37
C ILE A 52 11.36 16.61 -5.91
N ASP A 53 12.45 15.98 -6.32
CA ASP A 53 13.63 16.69 -6.83
C ASP A 53 13.34 17.40 -8.15
N LEU A 54 12.57 16.78 -9.05
CA LEU A 54 12.11 17.42 -10.27
C LEU A 54 11.14 18.58 -9.98
N SER A 55 10.30 18.47 -8.96
CA SER A 55 9.34 19.52 -8.58
C SER A 55 10.03 20.78 -8.06
N ARG A 56 11.08 20.61 -7.24
CA ARG A 56 11.90 21.73 -6.74
C ARG A 56 12.56 22.55 -7.85
N LYS A 57 12.89 21.91 -8.98
CA LYS A 57 13.50 22.59 -10.13
C LYS A 57 12.52 23.49 -10.89
N VAL A 58 11.22 23.31 -10.68
CA VAL A 58 10.16 23.98 -11.45
C VAL A 58 9.38 25.01 -10.61
N SER A 59 9.48 24.97 -9.28
CA SER A 59 8.72 25.81 -8.35
C SER A 59 8.86 27.33 -8.54
N HIS A 60 9.94 27.79 -9.18
CA HIS A 60 10.24 29.21 -9.36
C HIS A 60 9.92 29.74 -10.77
N ILE A 61 9.44 28.90 -11.69
CA ILE A 61 9.47 29.21 -13.14
C ILE A 61 8.08 29.62 -13.69
N PHE A 62 7.05 29.67 -12.85
CA PHE A 62 5.71 30.04 -13.32
C PHE A 62 5.51 31.56 -13.33
N SER A 63 5.79 32.20 -14.46
CA SER A 63 5.34 33.57 -14.76
C SER A 63 4.04 33.54 -15.57
N SER A 64 3.05 34.31 -15.15
CA SER A 64 1.79 34.50 -15.90
C SER A 64 1.97 35.58 -16.97
N PRO A 65 1.40 35.45 -18.19
CA PRO A 65 0.56 34.35 -18.68
C PRO A 65 1.33 33.13 -19.19
N LEU A 66 0.85 31.94 -18.86
CA LEU A 66 1.46 30.66 -19.29
C LEU A 66 1.18 30.37 -20.77
N PRO A 67 2.19 30.01 -21.57
CA PRO A 67 2.00 29.56 -22.94
C PRO A 67 1.16 28.28 -23.05
N PRO A 68 0.43 28.07 -24.16
CA PRO A 68 -0.43 26.90 -24.36
C PRO A 68 0.29 25.57 -24.14
N LEU A 69 1.52 25.43 -24.64
CA LEU A 69 2.33 24.21 -24.50
C LEU A 69 2.64 23.87 -23.04
N VAL A 70 2.86 24.88 -22.20
CA VAL A 70 3.12 24.69 -20.76
C VAL A 70 1.83 24.29 -20.05
N LYS A 71 0.69 24.87 -20.43
CA LYS A 71 -0.62 24.50 -19.88
C LYS A 71 -0.97 23.05 -20.19
N GLU A 72 -0.73 22.59 -21.40
CA GLU A 72 -0.96 21.20 -21.80
C GLU A 72 -0.07 20.22 -21.01
N ALA A 73 1.23 20.53 -20.89
CA ALA A 73 2.16 19.70 -20.10
C ALA A 73 1.77 19.65 -18.62
N LEU A 74 1.35 20.78 -18.03
CA LEU A 74 0.85 20.85 -16.66
C LEU A 74 -0.43 20.03 -16.48
N PHE A 75 -1.38 20.13 -17.41
CA PHE A 75 -2.62 19.37 -17.35
C PHE A 75 -2.35 17.86 -17.35
N GLY A 76 -1.49 17.39 -18.25
CA GLY A 76 -1.10 15.97 -18.32
C GLY A 76 -0.36 15.49 -17.07
N LEU A 77 0.46 16.35 -16.45
CA LEU A 77 1.12 16.06 -15.17
C LEU A 77 0.11 15.93 -14.02
N VAL A 78 -0.83 16.87 -13.93
CA VAL A 78 -1.89 16.87 -12.90
C VAL A 78 -2.76 15.62 -13.04
N GLN A 79 -3.15 15.26 -14.25
CA GLN A 79 -3.91 14.05 -14.50
C GLN A 79 -3.15 12.79 -14.05
N ALA A 80 -1.87 12.67 -14.39
CA ALA A 80 -1.04 11.54 -13.93
C ALA A 80 -0.92 11.49 -12.39
N ALA A 81 -0.83 12.65 -11.73
CA ALA A 81 -0.80 12.72 -10.26
C ALA A 81 -2.13 12.31 -9.60
N ILE A 82 -3.27 12.66 -10.22
CA ILE A 82 -4.60 12.23 -9.76
C ILE A 82 -4.72 10.71 -9.86
N GLU A 83 -4.34 10.12 -11.00
CA GLU A 83 -4.40 8.66 -11.21
C GLU A 83 -3.53 7.90 -10.19
N VAL A 84 -2.33 8.42 -9.88
CA VAL A 84 -1.48 7.85 -8.82
C VAL A 84 -2.15 7.92 -7.45
N LYS A 85 -2.80 9.04 -7.12
CA LYS A 85 -3.52 9.21 -5.85
C LYS A 85 -4.67 8.22 -5.71
N GLU A 86 -5.44 8.01 -6.77
CA GLU A 86 -6.54 7.04 -6.80
C GLU A 86 -6.03 5.61 -6.59
N ASN A 87 -5.01 5.20 -7.35
CA ASN A 87 -4.41 3.87 -7.19
C ASN A 87 -3.82 3.66 -5.79
N MET A 88 -3.22 4.69 -5.18
CA MET A 88 -2.70 4.61 -3.82
C MET A 88 -3.82 4.40 -2.80
N ALA A 89 -4.96 5.07 -2.98
CA ALA A 89 -6.13 4.88 -2.11
C ALA A 89 -6.67 3.45 -2.19
N GLU A 90 -6.68 2.85 -3.39
CA GLU A 90 -7.07 1.44 -3.56
C GLU A 90 -6.12 0.49 -2.82
N VAL A 91 -4.80 0.70 -2.94
CA VAL A 91 -3.80 -0.12 -2.23
C VAL A 91 -3.95 0.01 -0.70
N ILE A 92 -4.17 1.22 -0.18
CA ILE A 92 -4.41 1.44 1.25
C ILE A 92 -5.66 0.67 1.71
N SER A 93 -6.77 0.81 0.97
CA SER A 93 -8.01 0.10 1.28
C SER A 93 -7.81 -1.43 1.28
N LEU A 94 -7.03 -1.94 0.32
CA LEU A 94 -6.68 -3.35 0.25
C LEU A 94 -5.90 -3.79 1.50
N ILE A 95 -4.86 -3.05 1.90
CA ILE A 95 -4.07 -3.36 3.09
C ILE A 95 -4.93 -3.33 4.36
N GLU A 96 -5.81 -2.35 4.50
CA GLU A 96 -6.75 -2.25 5.62
C GLU A 96 -7.67 -3.48 5.70
N SER A 97 -8.16 -3.97 4.55
CA SER A 97 -8.99 -5.17 4.50
C SER A 97 -8.23 -6.43 4.97
N TYR A 98 -6.96 -6.59 4.58
CA TYR A 98 -6.12 -7.70 5.03
C TYR A 98 -5.78 -7.60 6.52
N ARG A 99 -5.53 -6.39 7.02
CA ARG A 99 -5.31 -6.15 8.45
C ARG A 99 -6.51 -6.55 9.29
N GLU A 100 -7.71 -6.24 8.81
CA GLU A 100 -8.96 -6.58 9.48
C GLU A 100 -9.22 -8.10 9.46
N LYS A 101 -8.97 -8.78 8.33
CA LYS A 101 -9.00 -10.25 8.25
C LYS A 101 -8.10 -10.89 9.30
N GLY A 102 -6.85 -10.43 9.41
CA GLY A 102 -5.90 -10.93 10.41
C GLY A 102 -6.35 -10.67 11.86
N ARG A 103 -7.00 -9.53 12.13
CA ARG A 103 -7.59 -9.23 13.44
C ARG A 103 -8.66 -10.26 13.82
N VAL A 104 -9.59 -10.53 12.90
CA VAL A 104 -10.69 -11.49 13.10
C VAL A 104 -10.15 -12.91 13.31
N GLU A 105 -9.18 -13.35 12.51
CA GLU A 105 -8.54 -14.66 12.66
C GLU A 105 -7.86 -14.81 14.03
N LYS A 106 -7.18 -13.77 14.51
CA LYS A 106 -6.55 -13.77 15.84
C LYS A 106 -7.58 -13.93 16.96
N GLU A 107 -8.70 -13.21 16.89
CA GLU A 107 -9.80 -13.33 17.86
C GLU A 107 -10.43 -14.73 17.84
N MET A 108 -10.60 -15.30 16.66
CA MET A 108 -11.08 -16.67 16.49
C MET A 108 -10.12 -17.67 17.16
N TRP A 109 -8.81 -17.56 16.91
CA TRP A 109 -7.80 -18.42 17.52
C TRP A 109 -7.78 -18.34 19.05
N GLN A 110 -8.00 -17.16 19.62
CA GLN A 110 -8.11 -17.00 21.07
C GLN A 110 -9.32 -17.75 21.64
N LYS A 111 -10.47 -17.67 20.97
CA LYS A 111 -11.68 -18.42 21.36
C LYS A 111 -11.46 -19.93 21.26
N VAL A 112 -10.89 -20.40 20.15
CA VAL A 112 -10.56 -21.83 19.94
C VAL A 112 -9.62 -22.32 21.03
N LYS A 113 -8.56 -21.57 21.34
CA LYS A 113 -7.61 -21.91 22.42
C LYS A 113 -8.30 -21.99 23.78
N GLY A 114 -9.21 -21.06 24.09
CA GLY A 114 -10.03 -21.09 25.29
C GLY A 114 -10.90 -22.34 25.39
N THR A 115 -11.59 -22.70 24.30
CA THR A 115 -12.39 -23.93 24.24
C THR A 115 -11.54 -25.19 24.38
N PHE A 116 -10.39 -25.24 23.73
CA PHE A 116 -9.46 -26.36 23.82
C PHE A 116 -9.01 -26.61 25.26
N TYR A 117 -8.61 -25.54 25.98
CA TYR A 117 -8.24 -25.67 27.40
C TYR A 117 -9.40 -26.11 28.29
N ALA A 118 -10.62 -25.65 28.01
CA ALA A 118 -11.81 -26.12 28.73
C ALA A 118 -12.01 -27.63 28.52
N TYR A 119 -11.96 -28.11 27.28
CA TYR A 119 -12.06 -29.55 26.98
C TYR A 119 -10.94 -30.34 27.66
N GLN A 120 -9.69 -29.88 27.60
CA GLN A 120 -8.55 -30.55 28.23
C GLN A 120 -8.75 -30.73 29.74
N LYS A 121 -9.27 -29.70 30.42
CA LYS A 121 -9.60 -29.73 31.86
C LYS A 121 -10.70 -30.74 32.21
N HIS A 122 -11.62 -30.98 31.28
CA HIS A 122 -12.73 -31.93 31.47
C HIS A 122 -12.42 -33.36 31.00
N THR A 123 -11.36 -33.57 30.21
CA THR A 123 -10.85 -34.90 29.85
C THR A 123 -10.00 -35.55 30.94
N SER A 124 -9.42 -34.78 31.87
CA SER A 124 -8.75 -35.35 33.04
C SER A 124 -9.78 -35.87 34.04
N ILE A 125 -9.91 -37.20 34.15
CA ILE A 125 -10.70 -37.87 35.18
C ILE A 125 -10.20 -37.37 36.55
N SER A 126 -11.10 -36.81 37.36
CA SER A 126 -10.73 -36.35 38.70
C SER A 126 -10.21 -37.52 39.54
N PRO A 127 -9.06 -37.38 40.23
CA PRO A 127 -8.47 -38.45 41.05
C PRO A 127 -9.43 -39.07 42.07
N ARG A 128 -10.45 -38.31 42.53
CA ARG A 128 -11.50 -38.81 43.42
C ARG A 128 -12.34 -39.94 42.83
N PHE A 129 -12.48 -40.01 41.50
CA PHE A 129 -13.20 -41.10 40.82
C PHE A 129 -12.33 -42.35 40.60
N LEU A 130 -11.00 -42.23 40.71
CA LEU A 130 -10.07 -43.35 40.66
C LEU A 130 -9.86 -44.01 42.04
N GLN A 131 -10.21 -43.32 43.14
CA GLN A 131 -10.00 -43.79 44.52
C GLN A 131 -11.09 -44.75 45.06
N LYS A 132 -12.17 -45.02 44.32
CA LYS A 132 -13.30 -45.86 44.81
C LYS A 132 -13.17 -47.37 44.52
N ASN A 133 -12.05 -47.83 43.99
CA ASN A 133 -11.81 -49.25 43.66
C ASN A 133 -10.62 -49.87 44.43
N VAL A 134 -10.37 -49.46 45.68
CA VAL A 134 -9.45 -50.16 46.61
C VAL A 134 -10.22 -50.58 47.84
#